data_AF-A0A2S4W8K5-F1
#
_entry.id   AF-A0A2S4W8K5-F1
#
_cell.length_a   1.000
_cell.length_b   1.000
_cell.length_c   1.000
_cell.angle_alpha   90.00
_cell.angle_beta   90.00
_cell.angle_gamma   90.00
#
_symmetry.space_group_name_H-M   'P 1'
#
loop_
_entity.id
_entity.type
_entity.pdbx_description
1 polymer ?
#
loop_
_entity_poly.entity_id
_entity_poly.type
_entity_poly.pdbx_seq_one_letter_code
_entity_poly.pdbx_strand_id
1 'polypeptide(L)'
;MPLEVLTSFIKLIEEDPNSVYLSCVGDTLYAHDLAKPPSLNDATKACEDIKLSTLEKHYTEMKNKINERLKSLQAKLKKGQPITSEEEEWMDGDGNLVNTELLMEKISSLATNKKTMNLGSSDIKAFLQILNRCSEIISAKNKLLESKKNPKKKPKSQQKSL
;
A
#
# COMPACT_ATOMS: atom_id res chain seq x y z
N MET A 1 5.76 -8.83 -1.29
CA MET A 1 6.32 -7.96 -2.34
C MET A 1 7.65 -7.39 -1.86
N PRO A 2 8.71 -7.35 -2.68
CA PRO A 2 9.95 -6.65 -2.34
C PRO A 2 9.71 -5.13 -2.22
N LEU A 3 10.43 -4.47 -1.32
CA LEU A 3 10.32 -3.01 -1.11
C LEU A 3 10.81 -2.22 -2.33
N GLU A 4 11.82 -2.75 -3.03
CA GLU A 4 12.40 -2.13 -4.23
C GLU A 4 11.38 -2.04 -5.36
N VAL A 5 10.68 -3.15 -5.66
CA VAL A 5 9.60 -3.20 -6.67
C VAL A 5 8.52 -2.17 -6.36
N LEU A 6 8.10 -2.11 -5.10
CA LEU A 6 7.08 -1.14 -4.68
C LEU A 6 7.54 0.31 -4.82
N THR A 7 8.83 0.58 -4.53
CA THR A 7 9.42 1.91 -4.66
C THR A 7 9.52 2.35 -6.12
N SER A 8 9.96 1.46 -7.01
CA SER A 8 10.00 1.75 -8.45
C SER A 8 8.60 2.01 -9.01
N PHE A 9 7.62 1.21 -8.60
CA PHE A 9 6.24 1.36 -9.02
C PHE A 9 5.60 2.68 -8.54
N ILE A 10 5.91 3.12 -7.32
CA ILE A 10 5.49 4.43 -6.79
C ILE A 10 6.10 5.56 -7.63
N LYS A 11 7.41 5.52 -7.89
CA LYS A 11 8.10 6.56 -8.66
C LYS A 11 7.50 6.73 -10.05
N LEU A 12 7.18 5.62 -10.72
CA LEU A 12 6.55 5.66 -12.04
C LEU A 12 5.21 6.44 -12.02
N ILE A 13 4.42 6.28 -10.96
CA ILE A 13 3.14 6.97 -10.80
C ILE A 13 3.35 8.46 -10.46
N GLU A 14 4.39 8.77 -9.69
CA GLU A 14 4.71 10.15 -9.28
C GLU A 14 5.34 10.99 -10.40
N GLU A 15 6.11 10.36 -11.30
CA GLU A 15 6.84 11.06 -12.38
C GLU A 15 5.89 11.60 -13.47
N ASP A 16 4.86 10.86 -13.85
CA ASP A 16 3.82 11.33 -14.76
C ASP A 16 2.42 10.85 -14.34
N PRO A 17 1.81 11.52 -13.34
CA PRO A 17 0.49 11.12 -12.85
C PRO A 17 -0.58 11.19 -13.93
N ASN A 18 -0.46 12.06 -14.94
CA ASN A 18 -1.53 12.27 -15.91
C ASN A 18 -1.58 11.23 -17.03
N SER A 19 -0.58 10.35 -17.12
CA SER A 19 -0.50 9.33 -18.17
C SER A 19 -0.40 7.90 -17.63
N VAL A 20 -0.81 7.65 -16.37
CA VAL A 20 -0.75 6.30 -15.79
C VAL A 20 -1.95 5.45 -16.20
N TYR A 21 -1.65 4.37 -16.92
CA TYR A 21 -2.59 3.31 -17.25
C TYR A 21 -2.26 2.05 -16.46
N LEU A 22 -3.29 1.32 -16.06
CA LEU A 22 -3.17 -0.02 -15.52
C LEU A 22 -3.74 -1.06 -16.48
N SER A 23 -3.01 -2.16 -16.63
CA SER A 23 -3.52 -3.38 -17.27
C SER A 23 -3.22 -4.58 -16.40
N CYS A 24 -4.05 -5.62 -16.51
CA CYS A 24 -3.85 -6.86 -15.78
C CYS A 24 -3.86 -8.06 -16.73
N VAL A 25 -2.83 -8.90 -16.63
CA VAL A 25 -2.72 -10.15 -17.39
C VAL A 25 -2.50 -11.29 -16.39
N GLY A 26 -3.50 -12.16 -16.26
CA GLY A 26 -3.48 -13.20 -15.23
C GLY A 26 -3.49 -12.57 -13.83
N ASP A 27 -2.46 -12.85 -13.03
CA ASP A 27 -2.26 -12.28 -11.69
C ASP A 27 -1.31 -11.08 -11.70
N THR A 28 -0.86 -10.61 -12.86
CA THR A 28 0.15 -9.55 -12.94
C THR A 28 -0.51 -8.22 -13.31
N LEU A 29 -0.34 -7.21 -12.45
CA LEU A 29 -0.75 -5.83 -12.66
C LEU A 29 0.45 -5.03 -13.18
N TYR A 30 0.25 -4.33 -14.29
CA TYR A 30 1.25 -3.48 -14.92
C TYR A 30 0.81 -2.02 -14.84
N ALA A 31 1.75 -1.14 -14.50
CA ALA A 31 1.60 0.30 -14.72
C ALA A 31 2.41 0.70 -15.96
N HIS A 32 1.81 1.53 -16.82
CA HIS A 32 2.42 1.95 -18.07
C HIS A 32 1.88 3.32 -18.53
N ASP A 33 2.61 3.98 -19.43
CA ASP A 33 2.37 5.34 -19.92
C ASP A 33 1.39 5.43 -21.11
N LEU A 34 1.03 4.29 -21.70
CA LEU A 34 0.22 4.22 -22.94
C LEU A 34 -1.13 3.56 -22.73
N ALA A 35 -2.14 3.96 -23.51
CA ALA A 35 -3.48 3.36 -23.48
C ALA A 35 -3.56 1.90 -23.95
N LYS A 36 -2.49 1.37 -24.57
CA LYS A 36 -2.41 -0.03 -24.98
C LYS A 36 -1.56 -0.81 -23.96
N PRO A 37 -1.94 -2.04 -23.62
CA PRO A 37 -1.12 -2.87 -22.73
C PRO A 37 0.25 -3.12 -23.38
N PRO A 38 1.32 -3.26 -22.58
CA PRO A 38 2.62 -3.62 -23.11
C PRO A 38 2.53 -4.96 -23.85
N SER A 39 3.19 -5.03 -25.02
CA SER A 39 3.33 -6.30 -25.73
C SER A 39 4.23 -7.20 -24.90
N LEU A 40 3.75 -8.39 -24.52
CA LEU A 40 4.55 -9.39 -23.80
C LEU A 40 5.83 -9.79 -24.55
N ASN A 41 5.88 -9.55 -25.87
CA ASN A 41 7.02 -9.87 -26.72
C ASN A 41 8.00 -8.70 -26.89
N ASP A 42 7.71 -7.52 -26.31
CA ASP A 42 8.54 -6.34 -26.45
C ASP A 42 9.31 -6.08 -25.15
N ALA A 43 10.44 -6.76 -25.01
CA ALA A 43 11.33 -6.70 -23.84
C ALA A 43 12.04 -5.34 -23.65
N THR A 44 11.72 -4.33 -24.47
CA THR A 44 12.41 -3.03 -24.49
C THR A 44 11.80 -1.97 -23.58
N LYS A 45 10.62 -2.22 -22.98
CA LYS A 45 9.95 -1.26 -22.09
C LYS A 45 10.01 -1.71 -20.63
N ALA A 46 10.56 -0.87 -19.76
CA ALA A 46 10.50 -1.04 -18.32
C ALA A 46 9.05 -0.96 -17.86
N CYS A 47 8.39 -2.11 -17.73
CA CYS A 47 7.11 -2.21 -17.04
C CYS A 47 7.41 -2.75 -15.64
N GLU A 48 7.19 -1.92 -14.63
CA GLU A 48 7.18 -2.37 -13.25
C GLU A 48 5.89 -3.17 -13.03
N ASP A 49 6.01 -4.38 -12.50
CA ASP A 49 4.90 -5.29 -12.32
C ASP A 49 4.70 -5.70 -10.87
N ILE A 50 3.43 -5.83 -10.48
CA ILE A 50 3.04 -6.28 -9.16
C ILE A 50 2.03 -7.40 -9.30
N LYS A 51 2.20 -8.47 -8.51
CA LYS A 51 1.14 -9.49 -8.40
C LYS A 51 -0.11 -8.90 -7.74
N LEU A 52 -1.24 -8.95 -8.44
CA LEU A 52 -2.54 -8.49 -7.97
C LEU A 52 -2.93 -9.18 -6.67
N SER A 53 -2.82 -10.51 -6.60
CA SER A 53 -3.06 -11.29 -5.38
C SER A 53 -2.24 -10.82 -4.18
N THR A 54 -1.01 -10.35 -4.44
CA THR A 54 -0.13 -9.82 -3.41
C THR A 54 -0.59 -8.43 -2.97
N LEU A 55 -0.98 -7.56 -3.91
CA LEU A 55 -1.56 -6.25 -3.62
C LEU A 55 -2.85 -6.38 -2.82
N GLU A 56 -3.79 -7.24 -3.24
CA GLU A 56 -5.07 -7.51 -2.56
C GLU A 56 -4.86 -8.02 -1.13
N LYS A 57 -3.91 -8.94 -0.94
CA LYS A 57 -3.55 -9.44 0.39
C LYS A 57 -3.04 -8.31 1.29
N HIS A 58 -2.11 -7.50 0.80
CA HIS A 58 -1.57 -6.38 1.57
C HIS A 58 -2.64 -5.32 1.87
N TYR A 59 -3.50 -5.02 0.89
CA TYR A 59 -4.64 -4.13 1.06
C TYR A 59 -5.61 -4.65 2.14
N THR A 60 -5.89 -5.96 2.15
CA THR A 60 -6.73 -6.59 3.18
C THR A 60 -6.13 -6.47 4.58
N GLU A 61 -4.82 -6.73 4.72
CA GLU A 61 -4.10 -6.53 6.00
C GLU A 61 -4.19 -5.07 6.48
N MET A 62 -4.03 -4.11 5.56
CA MET A 62 -4.14 -2.67 5.85
C MET A 62 -5.56 -2.28 6.26
N LYS A 63 -6.58 -2.69 5.48
CA LYS A 63 -8.00 -2.42 5.73
C LYS A 63 -8.42 -2.93 7.10
N ASN A 64 -7.97 -4.12 7.51
CA ASN A 64 -8.28 -4.66 8.83
C ASN A 64 -7.77 -3.77 9.97
N LYS A 65 -6.51 -3.31 9.90
CA LYS A 65 -5.92 -2.42 10.92
C LYS A 65 -6.64 -1.08 11.02
N ILE A 66 -7.00 -0.51 9.87
CA ILE A 66 -7.71 0.77 9.82
C ILE A 66 -9.11 0.61 10.41
N ASN A 67 -9.81 -0.46 10.05
CA ASN A 67 -11.14 -0.76 10.59
C ASN A 67 -11.10 -1.02 12.11
N GLU A 68 -10.04 -1.62 12.65
CA GLU A 68 -9.87 -1.76 14.10
C GLU A 68 -9.74 -0.40 14.80
N ARG A 69 -8.90 0.50 14.28
CA ARG A 69 -8.75 1.85 14.83
C ARG A 69 -10.05 2.65 14.68
N LEU A 70 -10.70 2.58 13.51
CA LEU A 70 -11.97 3.27 13.24
C LEU A 70 -13.08 2.80 14.20
N LYS A 71 -13.19 1.49 14.45
CA LYS A 71 -14.14 0.92 15.43
C LYS A 71 -13.88 1.46 16.84
N SER A 72 -12.62 1.59 17.25
CA SER A 72 -12.24 2.14 18.55
C SER A 72 -12.67 3.61 18.68
N LEU A 73 -12.40 4.43 17.67
CA LEU A 73 -12.79 5.85 17.65
C LEU A 73 -14.31 6.03 17.61
N GLN A 74 -15.01 5.24 16.79
CA GLN A 74 -16.47 5.23 16.76
C GLN A 74 -17.08 4.82 18.10
N ALA A 75 -16.44 3.89 18.83
CA ALA A 75 -16.88 3.51 20.17
C ALA A 75 -16.70 4.64 21.19
N LYS A 76 -15.62 5.43 21.10
CA LYS A 76 -15.44 6.65 21.91
C LYS A 76 -16.56 7.65 21.66
N LEU A 77 -16.83 7.96 20.38
CA LEU A 77 -17.89 8.89 19.97
C LEU A 77 -19.26 8.44 20.48
N LYS A 78 -19.59 7.15 20.33
CA LYS A 78 -20.86 6.58 20.85
C LYS A 78 -21.01 6.70 22.37
N LYS A 79 -19.90 6.77 23.11
CA LYS A 79 -19.88 6.97 24.56
C LYS A 79 -19.84 8.45 24.97
N GLY A 80 -19.89 9.38 24.01
CA GLY A 80 -19.73 10.81 24.27
C GLY A 80 -18.33 11.19 24.74
N GLN A 81 -17.33 10.34 24.52
CA GLN A 81 -15.94 10.64 24.87
C GLN A 81 -15.33 11.56 23.82
N PRO A 82 -14.53 12.56 24.23
CA PRO A 82 -13.85 13.43 23.29
C PRO A 82 -12.86 12.62 22.44
N ILE A 83 -12.80 12.95 21.17
CA ILE A 83 -11.69 12.59 20.27
C ILE A 83 -10.81 13.82 20.07
N THR A 84 -9.53 13.60 19.80
CA THR A 84 -8.61 14.72 19.51
C THR A 84 -8.79 15.20 18.07
N SER A 85 -8.36 16.43 17.77
CA SER A 85 -8.34 16.93 16.39
C SER A 85 -7.49 16.06 15.47
N GLU A 86 -6.41 15.46 15.98
CA GLU A 86 -5.60 14.48 15.23
C GLU A 86 -6.37 13.20 14.93
N GLU A 87 -7.20 12.71 15.87
CA GLU A 87 -8.05 11.53 15.63
C GLU A 87 -9.14 11.82 14.59
N GLU A 88 -9.72 13.02 14.62
CA GLU A 88 -10.72 13.49 13.65
C GLU A 88 -10.11 13.65 12.25
N GLU A 89 -8.99 14.37 12.13
CA GLU A 89 -8.26 14.52 10.88
C GLU A 89 -7.82 13.17 10.31
N TRP A 90 -7.36 12.27 11.20
CA TRP A 90 -7.05 10.90 10.79
C TRP A 90 -8.28 10.16 10.27
N MET A 91 -9.46 10.29 10.89
CA MET A 91 -10.69 9.64 10.43
C MET A 91 -11.12 10.11 9.03
N ASP A 92 -11.01 11.40 8.75
CA ASP A 92 -11.40 11.99 7.46
C ASP A 92 -10.38 11.72 6.34
N GLY A 93 -9.09 11.66 6.71
CA GLY A 93 -8.00 11.36 5.79
C GLY A 93 -7.72 9.87 5.71
N ASP A 94 -6.83 9.39 6.58
CA ASP A 94 -6.28 8.05 6.52
C ASP A 94 -7.26 6.92 6.89
N GLY A 95 -8.20 7.21 7.77
CA GLY A 95 -9.28 6.32 8.19
C GLY A 95 -10.36 6.16 7.14
N ASN A 96 -10.41 7.05 6.14
CA ASN A 96 -11.41 7.03 5.09
C ASN A 96 -10.93 6.19 3.90
N LEU A 97 -11.49 4.98 3.80
CA LEU A 97 -11.11 3.99 2.78
C LEU A 97 -11.94 4.07 1.49
N VAL A 98 -12.90 5.00 1.37
CA VAL A 98 -13.87 5.01 0.25
C VAL A 98 -13.18 5.00 -1.11
N ASN A 99 -12.20 5.89 -1.32
CA ASN A 99 -11.49 5.99 -2.60
C ASN A 99 -10.61 4.77 -2.87
N THR A 100 -9.96 4.23 -1.82
CA THR A 100 -9.07 3.08 -1.97
C THR A 100 -9.86 1.78 -2.20
N GLU A 101 -11.05 1.64 -1.63
CA GLU A 101 -11.95 0.51 -1.88
C GLU A 101 -12.46 0.53 -3.31
N LEU A 102 -12.96 1.68 -3.76
CA LEU A 102 -13.42 1.85 -5.13
C LEU A 102 -12.31 1.55 -6.14
N LEU A 103 -11.08 2.01 -5.88
CA LEU A 103 -9.94 1.71 -6.74
C LEU A 103 -9.62 0.21 -6.76
N MET A 104 -9.57 -0.46 -5.60
CA MET A 104 -9.29 -1.89 -5.56
C MET A 104 -10.36 -2.71 -6.28
N GLU A 105 -11.64 -2.34 -6.19
CA GLU A 105 -12.71 -2.96 -6.98
C GLU A 105 -12.49 -2.79 -8.49
N LYS A 106 -12.11 -1.59 -8.93
CA LYS A 106 -11.75 -1.33 -10.34
C LYS A 106 -10.58 -2.22 -10.77
N ILE A 107 -9.51 -2.28 -9.98
CA ILE A 107 -8.31 -3.07 -10.28
C ILE A 107 -8.65 -4.57 -10.34
N SER A 108 -9.39 -5.11 -9.37
CA SER A 108 -9.79 -6.53 -9.38
C SER A 108 -10.67 -6.85 -10.60
N SER A 109 -11.48 -5.91 -11.08
CA SER A 109 -12.25 -6.08 -12.31
C SER A 109 -11.37 -6.19 -13.57
N LEU A 110 -10.18 -5.57 -13.59
CA LEU A 110 -9.24 -5.63 -14.73
C LEU A 110 -8.82 -7.05 -15.08
N ALA A 111 -8.58 -7.87 -14.05
CA ALA A 111 -8.18 -9.26 -14.22
C ALA A 111 -9.21 -10.08 -15.01
N THR A 112 -10.49 -9.70 -14.93
CA THR A 112 -11.59 -10.40 -15.62
C THR A 112 -11.88 -9.86 -17.01
N ASN A 113 -11.63 -8.56 -17.25
CA ASN A 113 -12.09 -7.88 -18.46
C ASN A 113 -10.98 -7.64 -19.50
N LYS A 114 -9.70 -7.95 -19.19
CA LYS A 114 -8.52 -7.79 -20.07
C LYS A 114 -8.38 -6.39 -20.69
N LYS A 115 -8.96 -5.37 -20.04
CA LYS A 115 -8.89 -3.99 -20.52
C LYS A 115 -7.76 -3.25 -19.80
N THR A 116 -7.34 -2.18 -20.45
CA THR A 116 -6.55 -1.13 -19.82
C THR A 116 -7.50 -0.12 -19.19
N MET A 117 -7.20 0.35 -17.98
CA MET A 117 -7.86 1.52 -17.39
C MET A 117 -6.89 2.69 -17.30
N ASN A 118 -7.37 3.88 -17.62
CA ASN A 118 -6.67 5.12 -17.29
C ASN A 118 -6.97 5.48 -15.82
N LEU A 119 -5.95 5.88 -15.06
CA LEU A 119 -6.15 6.37 -13.70
C LEU A 119 -6.46 7.87 -13.72
N GLY A 120 -7.61 8.25 -13.18
CA GLY A 120 -7.89 9.67 -12.89
C GLY A 120 -7.12 10.16 -11.66
N SER A 121 -7.09 11.48 -11.43
CA SER A 121 -6.40 12.09 -10.28
C SER A 121 -6.78 11.47 -8.92
N SER A 122 -8.07 11.17 -8.71
CA SER A 122 -8.55 10.51 -7.50
C SER A 122 -8.04 9.06 -7.38
N ASP A 123 -7.96 8.35 -8.50
CA ASP A 123 -7.47 6.97 -8.56
C ASP A 123 -5.96 6.93 -8.28
N ILE A 124 -5.19 7.88 -8.83
CA ILE A 124 -3.75 8.01 -8.54
C ILE A 124 -3.51 8.28 -7.06
N LYS A 125 -4.23 9.24 -6.47
CA LYS A 125 -4.11 9.56 -5.05
C LYS A 125 -4.43 8.34 -4.18
N ALA A 126 -5.52 7.64 -4.49
CA ALA A 126 -5.88 6.41 -3.80
C ALA A 126 -4.82 5.31 -3.97
N PHE A 127 -4.24 5.19 -5.17
CA PHE A 127 -3.26 4.16 -5.43
C PHE A 127 -1.95 4.42 -4.67
N LEU A 128 -1.44 5.65 -4.73
CA LEU A 128 -0.27 6.07 -3.95
C LEU A 128 -0.50 5.84 -2.46
N GLN A 129 -1.69 6.11 -1.94
CA GLN A 129 -2.03 5.84 -0.54
C GLN A 129 -1.92 4.33 -0.21
N ILE A 130 -2.42 3.45 -1.08
CA ILE A 130 -2.28 2.00 -0.92
C ILE A 130 -0.80 1.59 -0.95
N LEU A 131 -0.05 2.05 -1.96
CA LEU A 131 1.34 1.66 -2.17
C LEU A 131 2.26 2.16 -1.04
N ASN A 132 2.11 3.41 -0.61
CA ASN A 132 2.88 3.97 0.50
C ASN A 132 2.65 3.20 1.80
N ARG A 133 1.40 2.84 2.10
CA ARG A 133 1.09 2.02 3.29
C ARG A 133 1.63 0.60 3.18
N CYS A 134 1.61 0.01 1.99
CA CYS A 134 2.27 -1.27 1.76
C CYS A 134 3.77 -1.17 2.09
N SER A 135 4.41 -0.08 1.66
CA SER A 135 5.84 0.19 1.88
C SER A 135 6.17 0.31 3.37
N GLU A 136 5.35 1.05 4.13
CA GLU A 136 5.48 1.19 5.58
C GLU A 136 5.34 -0.15 6.30
N ILE A 137 4.34 -0.96 5.93
CA ILE A 137 4.10 -2.28 6.54
C ILE A 137 5.27 -3.22 6.26
N ILE A 138 5.76 -3.25 5.02
CA ILE A 138 6.91 -4.09 4.64
C ILE A 138 8.17 -3.63 5.39
N SER A 139 8.42 -2.32 5.43
CA SER A 139 9.56 -1.72 6.14
C SER A 139 9.53 -2.04 7.64
N ALA A 140 8.37 -1.92 8.29
CA ALA A 140 8.19 -2.24 9.70
C ALA A 140 8.42 -3.74 9.97
N LYS A 141 7.91 -4.63 9.11
CA LYS A 141 8.14 -6.08 9.20
C LYS A 141 9.63 -6.41 9.06
N ASN A 142 10.34 -5.80 8.11
CA ASN A 142 11.78 -6.01 7.90
C ASN A 142 12.60 -5.57 9.12
N LYS A 143 12.33 -4.38 9.68
CA LYS A 143 12.98 -3.89 10.92
C LYS A 143 12.75 -4.84 12.09
N LEU A 144 11.54 -5.40 12.23
CA LEU A 144 11.23 -6.37 13.28
C LEU A 144 11.99 -7.69 13.11
N LEU A 145 12.18 -8.16 11.87
CA LEU A 145 12.96 -9.38 11.60
C LEU A 145 14.46 -9.18 11.90
N GLU A 146 15.02 -8.04 11.51
CA GLU A 146 16.43 -7.71 11.79
C GLU A 146 16.72 -7.57 13.28
N SER A 147 15.80 -6.95 14.04
CA SER A 147 15.91 -6.88 15.50
C SER A 147 15.78 -8.23 16.22
N LYS A 148 15.06 -9.20 15.64
CA LYS A 148 14.99 -10.59 16.14
C LYS A 148 16.24 -11.41 15.84
N LYS A 149 16.96 -11.12 14.75
CA LYS A 149 18.23 -11.80 14.40
C LYS A 149 19.42 -11.33 15.23
N ASN A 150 19.36 -10.11 15.78
CA ASN A 150 20.37 -9.58 16.69
C ASN A 150 19.81 -9.43 18.13
N PRO A 151 19.74 -10.51 18.92
CA PRO A 151 19.55 -10.35 20.36
C PRO A 151 20.80 -9.65 20.90
N LYS A 152 20.69 -8.35 21.21
CA LYS A 152 21.73 -7.58 21.90
C LYS A 152 22.23 -8.42 23.09
N LYS A 153 23.52 -8.79 23.08
CA LYS A 153 24.20 -9.30 24.27
C LYS A 153 23.95 -8.29 25.40
N LYS A 154 23.26 -8.71 26.46
CA LYS A 154 23.15 -7.92 27.69
C LYS A 154 24.57 -7.51 28.12
N PRO A 155 24.84 -6.24 28.45
CA PRO A 155 26.10 -5.89 29.06
C PRO A 155 26.19 -6.64 30.39
N LYS A 156 27.25 -7.44 30.56
CA LYS A 156 27.62 -7.99 31.87
C LYS A 156 27.87 -6.79 32.79
N SER A 157 26.97 -6.58 33.75
CA SER A 157 27.22 -5.70 34.89
C SER A 157 28.51 -6.16 35.55
N GLN A 158 29.56 -5.36 35.46
CA GLN A 158 30.77 -5.53 36.25
C GLN A 158 30.35 -5.42 37.73
N GLN A 159 30.43 -6.56 38.40
CA GLN A 159 30.36 -6.66 39.84
C GLN A 159 31.56 -5.86 40.39
N LYS A 160 31.27 -4.73 41.06
CA LYS A 160 32.26 -4.07 41.92
C LYS A 160 32.57 -5.03 43.07
N SER A 161 33.78 -5.55 43.09
CA SER A 161 34.37 -6.13 44.30
C SER A 161 34.77 -4.97 45.21
N LEU A 162 34.30 -5.03 46.46
CA LEU A 162 34.80 -4.25 47.59
C LEU A 162 36.25 -4.64 47.92
#